data_AF-A0A535JUZ2-F1
#
_entry.id   AF-A0A535JUZ2-F1
#
_cell.length_a   1.000
_cell.length_b   1.000
_cell.length_c   1.000
_cell.angle_alpha   90.00
_cell.angle_beta   90.00
_cell.angle_gamma   90.00
#
_symmetry.space_group_name_H-M   'P 1'
#
loop_
_entity.id
_entity.type
_entity.pdbx_description
1 polymer ?
#
loop_
_entity_poly.entity_id
_entity_poly.type
_entity_poly.pdbx_seq_one_letter_code
_entity_poly.pdbx_strand_id
1 'polypeptide(L)'
;MTRITEGQVTIQEEIPFRVVLQPDPSLDRSQQVVVTPGQPGRTENTYFVRVIDGRETDRGLLGSEVLASPVTEVRRVGTRIPTASGDIEAIIRNAAAAQGADAEQLLRVAFCESRFNPGAYNASSGASGLFQFMPATWAANSVRAGFGGASVWDPVASANVAAYMRHSDALWD
;
A
#
# COMPACT_ATOMS: atom_id res chain seq x y z
N MET A 1 33.81 7.51 42.69
CA MET A 1 33.27 6.16 42.93
C MET A 1 32.06 6.00 42.02
N THR A 2 32.09 5.04 41.11
CA THR A 2 30.98 4.78 40.17
C THR A 2 29.91 3.95 40.88
N ARG A 3 28.64 4.37 40.81
CA ARG A 3 27.54 3.61 41.42
C ARG A 3 26.95 2.67 40.37
N ILE A 4 27.01 1.38 40.64
CA ILE A 4 26.37 0.34 39.83
C ILE A 4 25.16 -0.19 40.59
N THR A 5 24.03 -0.33 39.91
CA THR A 5 22.81 -0.94 40.47
C THR A 5 22.22 -1.88 39.44
N GLU A 6 21.81 -3.06 39.89
CA GLU A 6 21.16 -4.08 39.09
C GLU A 6 19.77 -4.34 39.67
N GLY A 7 18.78 -4.57 38.80
CA GLY A 7 17.41 -4.80 39.21
C GLY A 7 16.57 -5.45 38.12
N GLN A 8 15.30 -5.67 38.43
CA GLN A 8 14.32 -6.15 37.46
C GLN A 8 13.21 -5.12 37.27
N VAL A 9 12.74 -4.98 36.04
CA VAL A 9 11.55 -4.20 35.71
C VAL A 9 10.58 -5.07 34.92
N THR A 10 9.29 -4.98 35.26
CA THR A 10 8.22 -5.66 34.53
C THR A 10 7.47 -4.61 33.72
N ILE A 11 7.30 -4.85 32.43
CA ILE A 11 6.66 -3.93 31.50
C ILE A 11 5.66 -4.70 30.65
N GLN A 12 4.48 -4.13 30.44
CA GLN A 12 3.52 -4.65 29.48
C GLN A 12 3.78 -4.05 28.11
N GLU A 13 3.97 -4.93 27.11
CA GLU A 13 4.26 -4.56 25.73
C GLU A 13 3.21 -5.15 24.79
N GLU A 14 3.00 -4.50 23.65
CA GLU A 14 2.04 -4.96 22.65
C GLU A 14 2.64 -6.02 21.74
N ILE A 15 1.81 -7.01 21.40
CA ILE A 15 2.12 -7.98 20.34
C ILE A 15 1.36 -7.53 19.10
N PRO A 16 2.03 -7.16 17.99
CA PRO A 16 1.35 -6.71 16.79
C PRO A 16 0.48 -7.82 16.21
N PHE A 17 -0.67 -7.46 15.63
CA PHE A 17 -1.53 -8.39 14.92
C PHE A 17 -1.09 -8.56 13.47
N ARG A 18 -1.50 -9.68 12.86
CA ARG A 18 -1.31 -9.94 11.43
C ARG A 18 -2.51 -9.42 10.64
N VAL A 19 -2.27 -9.04 9.38
CA VAL A 19 -3.33 -8.72 8.42
C VAL A 19 -3.39 -9.84 7.39
N VAL A 20 -4.59 -10.39 7.16
CA VAL A 20 -4.87 -11.36 6.11
C VAL A 20 -5.76 -10.72 5.07
N LEU A 21 -5.31 -10.75 3.82
CA LEU A 21 -6.09 -10.27 2.67
C LEU A 21 -6.87 -11.43 2.05
N GLN A 22 -8.17 -11.25 1.90
CA GLN A 22 -9.07 -12.19 1.25
C GLN A 22 -9.54 -11.59 -0.08
N PRO A 23 -9.14 -12.15 -1.24
CA PRO A 23 -9.64 -11.69 -2.53
C PRO A 23 -11.16 -11.81 -2.63
N ASP A 24 -11.84 -10.75 -3.10
CA ASP A 24 -13.28 -10.71 -3.29
C ASP A 24 -13.62 -10.19 -4.71
N PRO A 25 -14.22 -11.01 -5.59
CA PRO A 25 -14.59 -10.59 -6.94
C PRO A 25 -15.86 -9.72 -6.99
N SER A 26 -16.58 -9.54 -5.88
CA SER A 26 -17.71 -8.60 -5.82
C SER A 26 -17.27 -7.16 -5.59
N LEU A 27 -16.09 -6.95 -5.02
CA LEU A 27 -15.49 -5.64 -4.75
C LEU A 27 -14.56 -5.21 -5.89
N ASP A 28 -14.54 -3.91 -6.17
CA ASP A 28 -13.61 -3.30 -7.14
C ASP A 28 -12.18 -3.27 -6.60
N ARG A 29 -11.18 -3.37 -7.49
CA ARG A 29 -9.73 -3.38 -7.13
C ARG A 29 -9.26 -2.22 -6.24
N SER A 30 -9.96 -1.09 -6.23
CA SER A 30 -9.68 0.05 -5.36
C SER A 30 -10.31 -0.05 -3.98
N GLN A 31 -11.21 -1.00 -3.76
CA GLN A 31 -11.99 -1.14 -2.54
C GLN A 31 -11.41 -2.22 -1.63
N GLN A 32 -11.43 -1.92 -0.34
CA GLN A 32 -11.14 -2.87 0.72
C GLN A 32 -12.14 -2.71 1.85
N VAL A 33 -12.51 -3.82 2.48
CA VAL A 33 -13.42 -3.83 3.62
C VAL A 33 -12.81 -4.65 4.74
N VAL A 34 -12.70 -4.06 5.92
CA VAL A 34 -12.34 -4.79 7.15
C VAL A 34 -13.53 -5.63 7.58
N VAL A 35 -13.36 -6.95 7.58
CA VAL A 35 -14.40 -7.91 8.01
C VAL A 35 -14.20 -8.29 9.47
N THR A 36 -12.94 -8.46 9.88
CA THR A 36 -12.55 -8.67 11.26
C THR A 36 -11.50 -7.63 11.61
N PRO A 37 -11.75 -6.71 12.56
CA PRO A 37 -10.75 -5.74 12.98
C PRO A 37 -9.61 -6.42 13.74
N GLY A 38 -8.37 -5.99 13.47
CA GLY A 38 -7.21 -6.45 14.21
C GLY A 38 -7.18 -5.90 15.62
N GLN A 39 -6.68 -6.68 16.56
CA GLN A 39 -6.42 -6.21 17.92
C GLN A 39 -5.02 -6.64 18.34
N PRO A 40 -4.16 -5.72 18.80
CA PRO A 40 -2.88 -6.08 19.38
C PRO A 40 -3.07 -7.04 20.56
N GLY A 41 -2.18 -8.02 20.65
CA GLY A 41 -2.02 -8.81 21.87
C GLY A 41 -1.24 -8.03 22.91
N ARG A 42 -1.01 -8.66 24.06
CA ARG A 42 -0.20 -8.09 25.13
C ARG A 42 0.67 -9.16 25.75
N THR A 43 1.91 -8.79 26.02
CA THR A 43 2.85 -9.58 26.81
C THR A 43 3.22 -8.81 28.08
N GLU A 44 3.54 -9.54 29.14
CA GLU A 44 4.24 -9.03 30.30
C GLU A 44 5.69 -9.52 30.24
N ASN A 45 6.62 -8.58 30.09
CA ASN A 45 8.03 -8.87 29.94
C ASN A 45 8.78 -8.40 31.18
N THR A 46 9.56 -9.32 31.76
CA THR A 46 10.45 -9.04 32.87
C THR A 46 11.86 -8.88 32.34
N TYR A 47 12.46 -7.73 32.57
CA TYR A 47 13.82 -7.41 32.15
C TYR A 47 14.75 -7.29 33.34
N PHE A 48 15.97 -7.79 33.19
CA PHE A 48 17.12 -7.33 33.94
C PHE A 48 17.53 -5.94 33.44
N VAL A 49 17.88 -5.04 34.35
CA VAL A 49 18.38 -3.71 34.02
C VAL A 49 19.63 -3.41 34.84
N ARG A 50 20.71 -2.97 34.19
CA ARG A 50 21.90 -2.41 34.85
C ARG A 50 21.92 -0.90 34.67
N VAL A 51 22.13 -0.20 35.77
CA VAL A 51 22.23 1.26 35.83
C VAL A 51 23.61 1.64 36.37
N ILE A 52 24.32 2.52 35.65
CA ILE A 52 25.60 3.09 36.05
C ILE A 52 25.44 4.61 36.16
N ASP A 53 25.77 5.15 37.32
CA ASP A 53 25.65 6.59 37.64
C ASP A 53 24.25 7.18 37.29
N GLY A 54 23.21 6.38 37.54
CA GLY A 54 21.80 6.77 37.33
C GLY A 54 21.28 6.59 35.91
N ARG A 55 22.11 6.15 34.96
CA ARG A 55 21.70 5.88 33.58
C ARG A 55 21.66 4.37 33.32
N GLU A 56 20.57 3.90 32.72
CA GLU A 56 20.49 2.53 32.22
C GLU A 56 21.58 2.29 31.16
N THR A 57 22.42 1.29 31.39
CA THR A 57 23.53 0.90 30.50
C THR A 57 23.33 -0.45 29.84
N ASP A 58 22.47 -1.31 30.41
CA ASP A 58 22.22 -2.65 29.90
C ASP A 58 20.78 -3.09 30.23
N ARG A 59 20.17 -3.84 29.31
CA ARG A 59 18.83 -4.43 29.48
C ARG A 59 18.80 -5.80 28.81
N GLY A 60 18.34 -6.81 29.55
CA GLY A 60 18.18 -8.17 29.05
C GLY A 60 16.81 -8.74 29.40
N LEU A 61 16.15 -9.42 28.46
CA LEU A 61 14.88 -10.10 28.72
C LEU A 61 15.13 -11.34 29.58
N LEU A 62 14.43 -11.45 30.71
CA LEU A 62 14.50 -12.59 31.62
C LEU A 62 13.30 -13.53 31.47
N GLY A 63 12.13 -12.98 31.15
CA GLY A 63 10.90 -13.74 30.99
C GLY A 63 9.85 -12.96 30.21
N SER A 64 8.95 -13.69 29.56
CA SER A 64 7.87 -13.14 28.75
C SER A 64 6.63 -14.02 28.92
N GLU A 65 5.52 -13.42 29.33
CA GLU A 65 4.23 -14.10 29.49
C GLU A 65 3.17 -13.43 28.60
N VAL A 66 2.52 -14.20 27.72
CA VAL A 66 1.45 -13.67 26.89
C VAL A 66 0.18 -13.52 27.73
N LEU A 67 -0.19 -12.27 28.00
CA LEU A 67 -1.43 -11.92 28.71
C LEU A 67 -2.66 -11.98 27.78
N ALA A 68 -2.47 -11.63 26.50
CA ALA A 68 -3.53 -11.68 25.49
C ALA A 68 -2.92 -11.98 24.11
N SER A 69 -3.46 -12.96 23.40
CA SER A 69 -3.05 -13.22 22.01
C SER A 69 -3.62 -12.15 21.06
N PRO A 70 -2.87 -11.72 20.03
CA PRO A 70 -3.38 -10.78 19.05
C PRO A 70 -4.53 -11.39 18.23
N VAL A 71 -5.49 -10.55 17.85
CA VAL A 71 -6.56 -10.91 16.91
C VAL A 71 -6.14 -10.49 15.50
N THR A 72 -6.09 -11.46 14.59
CA THR A 72 -5.79 -11.22 13.18
C THR A 72 -6.85 -10.34 12.51
N GLU A 73 -6.41 -9.30 11.82
CA GLU A 73 -7.28 -8.51 10.97
C GLU A 73 -7.55 -9.23 9.65
N VAL A 74 -8.80 -9.30 9.25
CA VAL A 74 -9.21 -9.85 7.95
C VAL A 74 -9.78 -8.73 7.11
N ARG A 75 -9.14 -8.46 5.96
CA ARG A 75 -9.62 -7.51 4.96
C ARG A 75 -10.03 -8.25 3.70
N ARG A 76 -11.23 -7.97 3.20
CA ARG A 76 -11.57 -8.31 1.81
C ARG A 76 -10.99 -7.26 0.89
N VAL A 77 -10.31 -7.70 -0.16
CA VAL A 77 -9.71 -6.82 -1.18
C VAL A 77 -10.35 -7.11 -2.51
N GLY A 78 -10.81 -6.06 -3.20
CA GLY A 78 -11.51 -6.25 -4.46
C GLY A 78 -10.61 -6.74 -5.58
N THR A 79 -11.17 -7.55 -6.46
CA THR A 79 -10.49 -8.07 -7.66
C THR A 79 -11.22 -7.75 -8.96
N ARG A 80 -12.46 -7.23 -8.87
CA ARG A 80 -13.25 -6.80 -10.02
C ARG A 80 -12.60 -5.58 -10.66
N ILE A 81 -12.57 -5.59 -11.99
CA ILE A 81 -12.16 -4.42 -12.77
C ILE A 81 -13.37 -3.48 -12.83
N PRO A 82 -13.30 -2.27 -12.24
CA PRO A 82 -14.38 -1.30 -12.33
C PRO A 82 -14.54 -0.82 -13.77
N THR A 83 -15.78 -0.54 -14.17
CA THR A 83 -16.12 0.03 -15.48
C THR A 83 -16.96 1.29 -15.39
N ALA A 84 -17.49 1.61 -14.20
CA ALA A 84 -18.22 2.86 -13.98
C ALA A 84 -17.22 4.04 -13.91
N SER A 85 -17.55 5.15 -14.58
CA SER A 85 -16.64 6.30 -14.71
C SER A 85 -16.26 6.90 -13.35
N GLY A 86 -17.20 7.00 -12.41
CA GLY A 86 -16.92 7.54 -11.07
C GLY A 86 -15.87 6.73 -10.28
N ASP A 87 -15.89 5.40 -10.40
CA ASP A 87 -14.89 4.54 -9.75
C ASP A 87 -13.52 4.69 -10.43
N ILE A 88 -13.49 4.87 -11.75
CA ILE A 88 -12.27 5.13 -12.51
C ILE A 88 -11.67 6.50 -12.16
N GLU A 89 -12.49 7.53 -12.01
CA GLU A 89 -12.02 8.84 -11.55
C GLU A 89 -11.39 8.75 -10.14
N ALA A 90 -12.02 8.00 -9.22
CA ALA A 90 -11.45 7.76 -7.89
C ALA A 90 -10.11 7.03 -7.96
N ILE A 91 -9.97 6.04 -8.84
CA ILE A 91 -8.71 5.34 -9.08
C ILE A 91 -7.61 6.30 -9.57
N ILE A 92 -7.94 7.19 -10.52
CA ILE A 92 -7.00 8.17 -11.05
C ILE A 92 -6.56 9.15 -9.95
N ARG A 93 -7.49 9.66 -9.15
CA ARG A 93 -7.20 10.57 -8.03
C ARG A 93 -6.31 9.91 -6.97
N ASN A 94 -6.58 8.65 -6.62
CA ASN A 94 -5.76 7.90 -5.67
C ASN A 94 -4.35 7.66 -6.19
N ALA A 95 -4.20 7.31 -7.48
CA ALA A 95 -2.90 7.15 -8.13
C ALA A 95 -2.11 8.48 -8.16
N ALA A 96 -2.79 9.59 -8.48
CA ALA A 96 -2.21 10.92 -8.47
C ALA A 96 -1.66 11.28 -7.07
N ALA A 97 -2.47 11.09 -6.03
CA ALA A 97 -2.06 11.34 -4.65
C ALA A 97 -0.88 10.46 -4.22
N ALA A 98 -0.89 9.17 -4.58
CA ALA A 98 0.18 8.23 -4.23
C ALA A 98 1.52 8.58 -4.89
N GLN A 99 1.49 9.17 -6.09
CA GLN A 99 2.68 9.55 -6.86
C GLN A 99 3.02 11.04 -6.76
N GLY A 100 2.22 11.85 -6.06
CA GLY A 100 2.40 13.31 -6.01
C GLY A 100 2.13 14.03 -7.34
N ALA A 101 1.32 13.46 -8.23
CA ALA A 101 0.98 14.04 -9.53
C ALA A 101 -0.30 14.90 -9.49
N ASP A 102 -0.51 15.75 -10.51
CA ASP A 102 -1.76 16.52 -10.68
C ASP A 102 -2.92 15.61 -11.11
N ALA A 103 -3.88 15.42 -10.21
CA ALA A 103 -5.06 14.61 -10.44
C ALA A 103 -5.95 15.16 -11.57
N GLU A 104 -6.12 16.47 -11.67
CA GLU A 104 -6.99 17.08 -12.68
C GLU A 104 -6.40 16.97 -14.09
N GLN A 105 -5.06 17.02 -14.18
CA GLN A 105 -4.37 16.72 -15.43
C GLN A 105 -4.56 15.27 -15.86
N LEU A 106 -4.37 14.31 -14.94
CA LEU A 106 -4.55 12.90 -15.26
C LEU A 106 -5.99 12.57 -15.65
N LEU A 107 -6.98 13.16 -14.98
CA LEU A 107 -8.40 12.98 -15.33
C LEU A 107 -8.71 13.48 -16.74
N ARG A 108 -8.21 14.67 -17.09
CA ARG A 108 -8.35 15.21 -18.45
C ARG A 108 -7.70 14.33 -19.50
N VAL A 109 -6.49 13.83 -19.24
CA VAL A 109 -5.82 12.89 -20.15
C VAL A 109 -6.64 11.62 -20.30
N ALA A 110 -7.01 10.94 -19.21
CA ALA A 110 -7.79 9.70 -19.28
C ALA A 110 -9.14 9.88 -20.01
N PHE A 111 -9.80 11.04 -19.83
CA PHE A 111 -11.01 11.36 -20.57
C PHE A 111 -10.74 11.53 -22.08
N CYS A 112 -9.70 12.27 -22.44
CA CYS A 112 -9.30 12.47 -23.83
C CYS A 112 -8.90 11.16 -24.51
N GLU A 113 -8.12 10.32 -23.83
CA GLU A 113 -7.56 9.08 -24.37
C GLU A 113 -8.60 7.97 -24.53
N SER A 114 -9.47 7.79 -23.54
CA SER A 114 -10.36 6.61 -23.51
C SER A 114 -11.80 6.90 -23.09
N ARG A 115 -12.13 8.15 -22.74
CA ARG A 115 -13.39 8.50 -22.05
C ARG A 115 -13.58 7.68 -20.77
N PHE A 116 -12.49 7.51 -20.00
CA PHE A 116 -12.44 6.68 -18.78
C PHE A 116 -12.68 5.18 -18.99
N ASN A 117 -12.53 4.65 -20.20
CA ASN A 117 -12.72 3.24 -20.47
C ASN A 117 -11.40 2.44 -20.31
N PRO A 118 -11.24 1.62 -19.26
CA PRO A 118 -10.02 0.81 -19.07
C PRO A 118 -9.84 -0.29 -20.11
N GLY A 119 -10.92 -0.67 -20.82
CA GLY A 119 -10.89 -1.63 -21.92
C GLY A 119 -10.70 -1.01 -23.30
N ALA A 120 -10.41 0.29 -23.40
CA ALA A 120 -10.22 0.97 -24.68
C ALA A 120 -9.00 0.42 -25.44
N TYR A 121 -9.15 0.16 -26.73
CA TYR A 121 -8.09 -0.38 -27.58
C TYR A 121 -8.15 0.25 -28.97
N ASN A 122 -7.01 0.74 -29.45
CA ASN A 122 -6.84 1.24 -30.82
C ASN A 122 -6.13 0.17 -31.66
N ALA A 123 -6.84 -0.45 -32.60
CA ALA A 123 -6.29 -1.51 -33.44
C ALA A 123 -5.19 -1.04 -34.42
N SER A 124 -5.15 0.24 -34.77
CA SER A 124 -4.17 0.78 -35.72
C SER A 124 -2.81 1.07 -35.06
N SER A 125 -2.80 1.59 -33.83
CA SER A 125 -1.57 1.91 -33.10
C SER A 125 -1.20 0.87 -32.05
N GLY A 126 -2.14 0.02 -31.63
CA GLY A 126 -1.99 -0.83 -30.46
C GLY A 126 -2.08 -0.04 -29.15
N ALA A 127 -2.49 1.23 -29.19
CA ALA A 127 -2.68 2.05 -27.99
C ALA A 127 -3.79 1.48 -27.12
N SER A 128 -3.55 1.53 -25.82
CA SER A 128 -4.07 0.54 -24.91
C SER A 128 -4.51 1.18 -23.59
N GLY A 129 -5.79 1.00 -23.24
CA GLY A 129 -6.31 1.07 -21.88
C GLY A 129 -6.72 2.46 -21.48
N LEU A 130 -6.83 2.68 -20.16
CA LEU A 130 -7.36 3.92 -19.59
C LEU A 130 -6.63 5.18 -20.09
N PHE A 131 -5.32 5.08 -20.27
CA PHE A 131 -4.45 6.16 -20.74
C PHE A 131 -3.87 5.93 -22.15
N GLN A 132 -4.45 4.99 -22.92
CA GLN A 132 -4.00 4.65 -24.28
C GLN A 132 -2.49 4.47 -24.41
N PHE A 133 -1.87 3.74 -23.47
CA PHE A 133 -0.44 3.46 -23.52
C PHE A 133 -0.06 2.72 -24.80
N MET A 134 1.04 3.11 -25.43
CA MET A 134 1.66 2.27 -26.44
C MET A 134 2.35 1.06 -25.77
N PRO A 135 2.40 -0.14 -26.41
CA PRO A 135 2.98 -1.34 -25.80
C PRO A 135 4.41 -1.14 -25.30
N ALA A 136 5.26 -0.45 -26.06
CA ALA A 136 6.63 -0.14 -25.67
C ALA A 136 6.69 0.79 -24.45
N THR A 137 5.85 1.81 -24.41
CA THR A 137 5.76 2.76 -23.28
C THR A 137 5.31 2.05 -22.01
N TRP A 138 4.32 1.15 -22.10
CA TRP A 138 3.88 0.33 -20.97
C TRP A 138 5.01 -0.56 -20.45
N ALA A 139 5.69 -1.29 -21.34
CA ALA A 139 6.79 -2.19 -20.98
C ALA A 139 7.95 -1.44 -20.28
N ALA A 140 8.27 -0.22 -20.75
CA ALA A 140 9.35 0.57 -20.17
C ALA A 140 9.05 1.14 -18.78
N ASN A 141 7.79 1.44 -18.48
CA ASN A 141 7.43 2.21 -17.27
C ASN A 141 6.70 1.40 -16.20
N SER A 142 5.96 0.35 -16.56
CA SER A 142 5.16 -0.43 -15.59
C SER A 142 6.01 -1.01 -14.45
N VAL A 143 7.17 -1.61 -14.77
CA VAL A 143 8.09 -2.14 -13.75
C VAL A 143 8.66 -1.01 -12.88
N ARG A 144 9.03 0.13 -13.49
CA ARG A 144 9.60 1.29 -12.78
C ARG A 144 8.61 1.93 -11.80
N ALA A 145 7.32 1.89 -12.14
CA ALA A 145 6.23 2.34 -11.28
C ALA A 145 5.81 1.31 -10.22
N GLY A 146 6.43 0.12 -10.18
CA GLY A 146 6.10 -0.95 -9.22
C GLY A 146 4.98 -1.90 -9.66
N PHE A 147 4.55 -1.84 -10.93
CA PHE A 147 3.46 -2.63 -11.52
C PHE A 147 3.95 -3.67 -12.54
N GLY A 148 5.14 -4.24 -12.31
CA GLY A 148 5.68 -5.31 -13.16
C GLY A 148 4.73 -6.51 -13.23
N GLY A 149 4.43 -6.98 -14.44
CA GLY A 149 3.50 -8.10 -14.68
C GLY A 149 2.02 -7.73 -14.61
N ALA A 150 1.67 -6.48 -14.29
CA ALA A 150 0.29 -6.02 -14.36
C ALA A 150 -0.18 -5.88 -15.81
N SER A 151 -1.49 -6.06 -16.02
CA SER A 151 -2.13 -5.77 -17.30
C SER A 151 -2.30 -4.27 -17.47
N VAL A 152 -2.06 -3.76 -18.69
CA VAL A 152 -2.38 -2.37 -19.06
C VAL A 152 -3.90 -2.07 -18.96
N TRP A 153 -4.75 -3.12 -18.95
CA TRP A 153 -6.21 -3.05 -18.74
C TRP A 153 -6.64 -2.97 -17.29
N ASP A 154 -5.71 -3.15 -16.35
CA ASP A 154 -6.00 -2.87 -14.95
C ASP A 154 -6.01 -1.35 -14.75
N PRO A 155 -7.16 -0.72 -14.46
CA PRO A 155 -7.24 0.73 -14.27
C PRO A 155 -6.35 1.22 -13.13
N VAL A 156 -6.15 0.42 -12.08
CA VAL A 156 -5.29 0.80 -10.94
C VAL A 156 -3.84 0.86 -11.39
N ALA A 157 -3.36 -0.17 -12.09
CA ALA A 157 -2.01 -0.19 -12.61
C ALA A 157 -1.81 0.90 -13.68
N SER A 158 -2.75 1.03 -14.62
CA SER A 158 -2.72 2.03 -15.69
C SER A 158 -2.62 3.45 -15.11
N ALA A 159 -3.45 3.78 -14.12
CA ALA A 159 -3.43 5.09 -13.48
C ALA A 159 -2.14 5.37 -12.70
N ASN A 160 -1.62 4.39 -11.95
CA ASN A 160 -0.37 4.58 -11.20
C ASN A 160 0.85 4.71 -12.11
N VAL A 161 0.90 3.96 -13.22
CA VAL A 161 1.96 4.10 -14.23
C VAL A 161 1.89 5.48 -14.89
N ALA A 162 0.68 5.96 -15.24
CA ALA A 162 0.50 7.30 -15.80
C ALA A 162 0.92 8.40 -14.81
N ALA A 163 0.51 8.27 -13.55
CA ALA A 163 0.86 9.22 -12.50
C ALA A 163 2.38 9.24 -12.21
N TYR A 164 3.02 8.07 -12.14
CA TYR A 164 4.48 7.95 -12.00
C TYR A 164 5.22 8.69 -13.13
N MET A 165 4.81 8.44 -14.38
CA MET A 165 5.42 9.08 -15.55
C MET A 165 5.26 10.60 -15.52
N ARG A 166 4.12 11.11 -15.01
CA ARG A 166 3.83 12.55 -14.92
C ARG A 166 4.53 13.25 -13.77
N HIS A 167 4.80 12.57 -12.66
CA HIS A 167 5.57 13.14 -11.55
C HIS A 167 7.08 13.20 -11.85
N SER A 168 7.60 12.28 -12.66
CA SER A 168 9.05 12.09 -12.82
C SER A 168 9.80 13.11 -13.71
N ASP A 169 9.18 14.20 -14.17
CA ASP A 169 9.77 15.24 -15.07
C ASP A 169 10.55 14.69 -16.29
N ALA A 170 10.29 13.45 -16.68
CA ALA A 170 10.94 12.80 -17.81
C ALA A 170 9.90 12.28 -18.78
N LEU A 171 9.86 12.90 -19.96
CA LEU A 171 9.45 12.33 -21.26
C LEU A 171 8.25 12.94 -21.98
N TRP A 172 7.70 14.12 -21.62
CA TRP A 172 6.70 14.78 -22.48
C TRP A 172 6.73 16.31 -22.40
N ASP A 173 7.79 16.91 -22.95
CA ASP A 173 7.77 18.22 -23.61
C ASP A 173 7.93 18.01 -25.12
#